data_AF-A0A8S9JSJ0-F1
#
_entry.id   AF-A0A8S9JSJ0-F1
#
_cell.length_a   1.000
_cell.length_b   1.000
_cell.length_c   1.000
_cell.angle_alpha   90.00
_cell.angle_beta   90.00
_cell.angle_gamma   90.00
#
_symmetry.space_group_name_H-M   'P 1'
#
loop_
_entity.id
_entity.type
_entity.pdbx_description
1 polymer ?
#
loop_
_entity_poly.entity_id
_entity_poly.type
_entity_poly.pdbx_seq_one_letter_code
_entity_poly.pdbx_strand_id
1 'polypeptide(L)'
;MYNDVDMVWLQDPFQYLDGSHDAYFMDDLTEIKPLNHSHDLPPPNRKGATYICSCMIFLRPTNGAKLLMNKWIEELGSLFWAKPKEGNDQPAFNWALNKTAHELLMNKWIEELGSLFWAKPKEGNDQPAFNWALNKTAHEGFYNLTSRRPQHLLDILELGYNVMYNDVDMVWLQDPFKYLQGSQDVYFMDDMTAIKPLNHSHGLPPSRNGVTYVCSCMIFLRCTSGAKLLLKKWVEEIRAQPWSNTEAKKPHDQPAFNRALHKITQV
;
A
#
# COMPACT_ATOMS: atom_id res chain seq x y z
N MET A 1 9.25 -0.65 5.74
CA MET A 1 7.78 -0.53 5.82
C MET A 1 7.18 -1.60 4.96
N TYR A 2 6.25 -2.37 5.53
CA TYR A 2 5.46 -3.42 4.89
C TYR A 2 3.98 -3.05 5.02
N ASN A 3 3.17 -3.45 4.05
CA ASN A 3 1.71 -3.32 4.08
C ASN A 3 1.08 -4.60 3.51
N ASP A 4 -0.03 -5.06 4.10
CA ASP A 4 -0.78 -6.25 3.64
C ASP A 4 -2.02 -5.90 2.77
N VAL A 5 -2.18 -4.61 2.47
CA VAL A 5 -3.18 -4.03 1.55
C VAL A 5 -2.51 -2.98 0.66
N ASP A 6 -3.09 -2.68 -0.51
CA ASP A 6 -2.64 -1.56 -1.33
C ASP A 6 -2.80 -0.25 -0.55
N MET A 7 -1.75 0.58 -0.50
CA MET A 7 -1.73 1.78 0.31
C MET A 7 -1.84 3.06 -0.52
N VAL A 8 -2.57 4.03 0.03
CA VAL A 8 -2.74 5.38 -0.51
C VAL A 8 -2.36 6.39 0.57
N TRP A 9 -1.26 7.10 0.36
CA TRP A 9 -0.71 8.09 1.29
C TRP A 9 -0.92 9.50 0.78
N LEU A 10 -1.53 10.36 1.60
CA LEU A 10 -1.81 11.77 1.24
C LEU A 10 -0.64 12.72 1.52
N GLN A 11 0.32 12.29 2.33
CA GLN A 11 1.60 12.96 2.57
C GLN A 11 2.64 11.96 3.08
N ASP A 12 3.86 12.43 3.33
CA ASP A 12 4.96 11.59 3.86
C ASP A 12 4.61 10.97 5.22
N PRO A 13 4.45 9.63 5.31
CA PRO A 13 4.19 8.95 6.56
C PRO A 13 5.45 8.80 7.44
N PHE A 14 6.65 8.88 6.86
CA PHE A 14 7.91 8.62 7.57
C PHE A 14 8.30 9.72 8.52
N GLN A 15 7.82 10.96 8.32
CA GLN A 15 8.01 12.07 9.26
C GLN A 15 7.44 11.76 10.66
N TYR A 16 6.51 10.81 10.73
CA TYR A 16 5.84 10.43 11.97
C TYR A 16 6.45 9.19 12.64
N LEU A 17 7.25 8.42 11.88
CA LEU A 17 8.11 7.32 12.34
C LEU A 17 9.35 7.86 13.09
N ASP A 18 9.09 8.69 14.10
CA ASP A 18 10.09 9.35 14.93
C ASP A 18 10.29 8.61 16.27
N GLY A 19 11.48 8.74 16.85
CA GLY A 19 11.89 8.08 18.08
C GLY A 19 12.68 6.79 17.86
N SER A 20 13.00 6.10 18.95
CA SER A 20 13.89 4.92 18.96
C SER A 20 13.13 3.59 19.03
N HIS A 21 11.85 3.57 18.72
CA HIS A 21 11.01 2.37 18.84
C HIS A 21 11.38 1.29 17.83
N ASP A 22 11.23 0.03 18.25
CA ASP A 22 11.54 -1.16 17.46
C ASP A 22 10.56 -1.36 16.29
N ALA A 23 9.27 -1.12 16.54
CA ALA A 23 8.18 -1.35 15.61
C ALA A 23 7.10 -0.27 15.71
N TYR A 24 6.41 -0.02 14.59
CA TYR A 24 5.28 0.90 14.45
C TYR A 24 4.22 0.18 13.61
N PHE A 25 2.96 0.35 13.97
CA PHE A 25 1.82 -0.33 13.37
C PHE A 25 0.53 0.47 13.61
N MET A 26 -0.55 0.08 12.94
CA MET A 26 -1.88 0.67 13.09
C MET A 26 -2.79 -0.25 13.91
N ASP A 27 -3.73 0.33 14.67
CA ASP A 27 -4.76 -0.48 15.31
C ASP A 27 -5.92 -0.73 14.32
N ASP A 28 -6.75 -1.73 14.60
CA ASP A 28 -7.97 -2.06 13.84
C ASP A 28 -9.20 -1.46 14.56
N LEU A 29 -9.02 -0.37 15.32
CA LEU A 29 -10.11 0.33 15.99
C LEU A 29 -10.72 1.37 15.04
N THR A 30 -12.04 1.54 15.13
CA THR A 30 -12.79 2.50 14.32
C THR A 30 -12.72 3.93 14.86
N GLU A 31 -12.30 4.09 16.12
CA GLU A 31 -12.25 5.39 16.79
C GLU A 31 -10.97 6.13 16.40
N ILE A 32 -11.13 7.30 15.79
CA ILE A 32 -10.02 8.22 15.55
C ILE A 32 -9.64 8.83 16.90
N LYS A 33 -8.45 8.46 17.38
CA LYS A 33 -7.85 8.98 18.60
C LYS A 33 -7.14 10.33 18.32
N PRO A 34 -6.93 11.16 19.35
CA PRO A 34 -6.30 12.47 19.20
C PRO A 34 -4.78 12.36 19.02
N LEU A 35 -4.18 13.31 18.26
CA LEU A 35 -2.74 13.42 17.99
C LEU A 35 -1.82 13.22 19.21
N ASN A 36 -2.28 13.65 20.39
CA ASN A 36 -1.61 13.46 21.66
C ASN A 36 -2.37 12.42 22.51
N HIS A 37 -2.03 11.14 22.34
CA HIS A 37 -2.58 9.99 23.05
C HIS A 37 -1.44 9.11 23.59
N SER A 38 -1.74 8.15 24.48
CA SER A 38 -0.74 7.19 24.95
C SER A 38 -0.32 6.24 23.84
N HIS A 39 0.99 6.03 23.70
CA HIS A 39 1.55 5.05 22.77
C HIS A 39 1.68 3.63 23.37
N ASP A 40 0.99 3.35 24.47
CA ASP A 40 0.92 1.98 25.00
C ASP A 40 0.07 1.08 24.09
N LEU A 41 0.32 -0.23 24.12
CA LEU A 41 -0.55 -1.19 23.43
C LEU A 41 -1.99 -1.07 24.00
N PRO A 42 -3.03 -1.14 23.14
CA PRO A 42 -4.40 -1.23 23.63
C PRO A 42 -4.55 -2.47 24.51
N PRO A 43 -5.41 -2.43 25.54
CA PRO A 43 -5.64 -3.57 26.40
C PRO A 43 -6.04 -4.80 25.58
N PRO A 44 -5.43 -5.97 25.83
CA PRO A 44 -5.81 -7.18 25.12
C PRO A 44 -7.25 -7.57 25.47
N ASN A 45 -7.94 -8.20 24.52
CA ASN A 45 -9.26 -8.77 24.77
C ASN A 45 -9.17 -9.99 25.71
N ARG A 46 -10.32 -10.59 26.06
CA ARG A 46 -10.40 -11.77 26.96
C ARG A 46 -9.59 -12.99 26.50
N LYS A 47 -9.15 -13.03 25.24
CA LYS A 47 -8.31 -14.09 24.67
C LYS A 47 -6.83 -13.69 24.52
N GLY A 48 -6.42 -12.55 25.10
CA GLY A 48 -5.05 -12.05 25.02
C GLY A 48 -4.69 -11.40 23.68
N ALA A 49 -5.66 -11.15 22.80
CA ALA A 49 -5.42 -10.53 21.49
C ALA A 49 -5.55 -9.00 21.60
N THR A 50 -4.52 -8.28 21.18
CA THR A 50 -4.55 -6.83 20.97
C THR A 50 -5.31 -6.49 19.68
N TYR A 51 -5.87 -5.29 19.58
CA TYR A 51 -6.60 -4.83 18.39
C TYR A 51 -5.66 -4.24 17.34
N ILE A 52 -4.55 -4.93 17.02
CA ILE A 52 -3.54 -4.39 16.10
C ILE A 52 -3.79 -4.94 14.70
N CYS A 53 -3.75 -4.06 13.70
CA CYS A 53 -3.73 -4.39 12.28
C CYS A 53 -2.30 -4.75 11.88
N SER A 54 -2.11 -5.88 11.20
CA SER A 54 -0.88 -6.19 10.45
C SER A 54 -0.75 -5.37 9.17
N CYS A 55 -1.71 -4.48 8.91
CA CYS A 55 -1.96 -3.88 7.62
C CYS A 55 -0.94 -2.85 7.18
N MET A 56 -0.25 -2.28 8.15
CA MET A 56 0.98 -1.53 7.96
C MET A 56 1.90 -1.83 9.13
N ILE A 57 3.14 -2.21 8.81
CA ILE A 57 4.18 -2.47 9.80
C ILE A 57 5.47 -1.77 9.36
N PHE A 58 6.05 -0.96 10.24
CA PHE A 58 7.41 -0.47 10.08
C PHE A 58 8.28 -1.05 11.19
N LEU A 59 9.40 -1.67 10.80
CA LEU A 59 10.36 -2.28 11.71
C LEU A 59 11.71 -1.59 11.55
N ARG A 60 12.34 -1.23 12.66
CA ARG A 60 13.77 -0.87 12.69
C ARG A 60 14.60 -2.15 12.79
N PRO A 61 15.85 -2.18 12.29
CA PRO A 61 16.71 -3.37 12.35
C PRO A 61 17.30 -3.61 13.75
N THR A 62 16.47 -3.56 14.79
CA THR A 62 16.84 -3.72 16.20
C THR A 62 16.68 -5.16 16.65
N ASN A 63 17.24 -5.50 17.83
CA ASN A 63 17.04 -6.82 18.42
C ASN A 63 15.58 -7.06 18.80
N GLY A 64 14.88 -6.02 19.26
CA GLY A 64 13.45 -6.09 19.58
C GLY A 64 12.61 -6.45 18.36
N ALA A 65 12.77 -5.74 17.25
CA ALA A 65 12.04 -6.07 16.02
C ALA A 65 12.31 -7.50 15.52
N LYS A 66 13.57 -7.97 15.61
CA LYS A 66 13.93 -9.35 15.27
C LYS A 66 13.25 -10.37 16.19
N LEU A 67 13.20 -10.08 17.50
CA LEU A 67 12.51 -10.92 18.48
C LEU A 67 11.01 -11.01 18.14
N LEU A 68 10.36 -9.89 17.86
CA LEU A 68 8.95 -9.84 17.44
C LEU A 68 8.71 -10.67 16.19
N MET A 69 9.55 -10.51 15.15
CA MET A 69 9.41 -11.25 13.89
C MET A 69 9.61 -12.76 14.07
N ASN A 70 10.63 -13.17 14.82
CA ASN A 70 10.85 -14.59 15.13
C ASN A 70 9.65 -15.16 15.88
N LYS A 71 9.12 -14.42 16.85
CA LYS A 71 7.97 -14.87 17.60
C LYS A 71 6.72 -14.99 16.73
N TRP A 72 6.50 -14.03 15.83
CA TRP A 72 5.39 -14.09 14.88
C TRP A 72 5.48 -15.32 13.97
N ILE A 73 6.67 -15.67 13.48
CA ILE A 73 6.90 -16.89 12.69
C ILE A 73 6.55 -18.15 13.51
N GLU A 74 6.92 -18.22 14.78
CA GLU A 74 6.56 -19.34 15.67
C GLU A 74 5.03 -19.46 15.87
N GLU A 75 4.35 -18.34 16.11
CA GLU A 75 2.88 -18.31 16.26
C GLU A 75 2.18 -18.69 14.95
N LEU A 76 2.67 -18.23 13.81
CA LEU A 76 2.17 -18.60 12.48
C LEU A 76 2.34 -20.09 12.21
N GLY A 77 3.53 -20.64 12.52
CA GLY A 77 3.75 -22.08 12.42
C GLY A 77 2.74 -22.87 13.25
N SER A 78 2.54 -22.45 14.50
CA SER A 78 1.57 -23.08 15.41
C SER A 78 0.12 -23.00 14.90
N LEU A 79 -0.29 -21.84 14.37
CA LEU A 79 -1.59 -21.66 13.73
C LEU A 79 -1.76 -22.52 12.48
N PHE A 80 -0.74 -22.58 11.63
CA PHE A 80 -0.79 -23.36 10.40
C PHE A 80 -1.03 -24.85 10.69
N TRP A 81 -0.36 -25.40 11.72
CA TRP A 81 -0.60 -26.77 12.16
C TRP A 81 -1.99 -26.99 12.77
N ALA A 82 -2.54 -25.99 13.46
CA ALA A 82 -3.87 -26.06 14.06
C ALA A 82 -5.02 -25.84 13.05
N LYS A 83 -4.79 -25.01 12.02
CA LYS A 83 -5.80 -24.52 11.07
C LYS A 83 -5.19 -24.21 9.69
N PRO A 84 -4.81 -25.24 8.89
CA PRO A 84 -4.09 -25.07 7.63
C PRO A 84 -4.88 -24.39 6.48
N LYS A 85 -6.11 -23.92 6.71
CA LYS A 85 -7.00 -23.32 5.70
C LYS A 85 -7.44 -21.88 6.01
N GLU A 86 -7.02 -21.31 7.14
CA GLU A 86 -7.30 -19.91 7.48
C GLU A 86 -6.07 -19.05 7.14
N GLY A 87 -6.17 -18.21 6.10
CA GLY A 87 -5.09 -17.34 5.63
C GLY A 87 -4.96 -16.00 6.36
N ASN A 88 -5.29 -15.95 7.65
CA ASN A 88 -5.25 -14.73 8.45
C ASN A 88 -4.09 -14.80 9.45
N ASP A 89 -3.09 -13.94 9.28
CA ASP A 89 -1.86 -13.84 10.08
C ASP A 89 -1.96 -12.88 11.27
N GLN A 90 -2.94 -11.97 11.27
CA GLN A 90 -3.17 -10.98 12.31
C GLN A 90 -3.33 -11.57 13.72
N PRO A 91 -4.01 -12.73 13.95
CA PRO A 91 -4.04 -13.36 15.27
C PRO A 91 -2.65 -13.75 15.79
N ALA A 92 -1.81 -14.35 14.93
CA ALA A 92 -0.45 -14.73 15.29
C ALA A 92 0.41 -13.50 15.58
N PHE A 93 0.25 -12.43 14.80
CA PHE A 93 0.96 -11.17 15.05
C PHE A 93 0.61 -10.59 16.42
N ASN A 94 -0.68 -10.50 16.75
CA ASN A 94 -1.16 -10.00 18.04
C ASN A 94 -0.66 -10.84 19.22
N TRP A 95 -0.60 -12.17 19.09
CA TRP A 95 -0.02 -13.03 20.12
C TRP A 95 1.48 -12.83 20.29
N ALA A 96 2.21 -12.70 19.19
CA ALA A 96 3.64 -12.42 19.22
C ALA A 96 3.94 -11.06 19.88
N LEU A 97 3.17 -10.02 19.55
CA LEU A 97 3.25 -8.72 20.20
C LEU A 97 3.02 -8.85 21.71
N ASN A 98 1.94 -9.49 22.15
CA ASN A 98 1.64 -9.63 23.57
C ASN A 98 2.74 -10.40 24.33
N LYS A 99 3.34 -11.42 23.70
CA LYS A 99 4.42 -12.23 24.30
C LYS A 99 5.77 -11.51 24.35
N THR A 100 5.98 -10.50 23.52
CA THR A 100 7.26 -9.77 23.42
C THR A 100 7.19 -8.36 23.98
N ALA A 101 5.99 -7.84 24.27
CA ALA A 101 5.73 -6.49 24.76
C ALA A 101 6.66 -6.04 25.90
N HIS A 102 6.93 -6.91 26.87
CA HIS A 102 7.77 -6.57 28.03
C HIS A 102 9.28 -6.53 27.72
N GLU A 103 9.71 -7.12 26.60
CA GLU A 103 11.11 -7.21 26.17
C GLU A 103 11.45 -6.20 25.07
N LEU A 104 10.44 -5.59 24.46
CA LEU A 104 10.57 -4.52 23.47
C LEU A 104 10.68 -3.17 24.18
N LEU A 105 11.55 -2.28 23.68
CA LEU A 105 11.48 -0.86 24.06
C LEU A 105 10.24 -0.29 23.35
N MET A 106 9.09 -0.45 24.00
CA MET A 106 7.79 -0.35 23.33
C MET A 106 7.56 1.02 22.67
N ASN A 107 7.49 0.92 21.34
CA ASN A 107 6.37 1.30 20.48
C ASN A 107 5.91 2.76 20.53
N LYS A 108 6.07 3.46 19.40
CA LYS A 108 5.24 4.62 19.08
C LYS A 108 4.19 4.18 18.07
N TRP A 109 2.96 4.48 18.43
CA TRP A 109 1.83 4.43 17.54
C TRP A 109 1.82 5.70 16.71
N ILE A 110 1.46 5.57 15.43
CA ILE A 110 1.31 6.75 14.60
C ILE A 110 -0.10 6.80 14.07
N GLU A 111 -0.92 7.55 14.80
CA GLU A 111 -2.28 7.88 14.39
C GLU A 111 -2.32 8.87 13.25
N GLU A 112 -1.30 9.73 13.10
CA GLU A 112 -1.23 10.64 11.96
C GLU A 112 -1.30 9.87 10.65
N LEU A 113 -0.70 8.67 10.57
CA LEU A 113 -0.81 7.80 9.39
C LEU A 113 -2.26 7.45 9.05
N GLY A 114 -3.13 7.22 10.04
CA GLY A 114 -4.54 6.94 9.81
C GLY A 114 -5.28 8.12 9.17
N SER A 115 -4.93 9.36 9.53
CA SER A 115 -5.46 10.56 8.88
C SER A 115 -4.84 10.86 7.51
N LEU A 116 -3.62 10.35 7.26
CA LEU A 116 -2.94 10.41 5.95
C LEU A 116 -3.36 9.30 5.01
N PHE A 117 -4.11 8.34 5.52
CA PHE A 117 -4.52 7.16 4.83
C PHE A 117 -6.00 7.27 4.51
N TRP A 118 -6.34 7.19 3.23
CA TRP A 118 -7.72 6.94 2.86
C TRP A 118 -7.91 5.43 2.73
N ALA A 119 -8.22 4.75 3.83
CA ALA A 119 -9.06 3.56 3.77
C ALA A 119 -10.49 4.00 4.06
N LYS A 120 -11.44 3.58 3.24
CA LYS A 120 -12.83 3.65 3.68
C LYS A 120 -12.94 2.90 5.02
N PRO A 121 -13.54 3.50 6.06
CA PRO A 121 -13.88 2.77 7.28
C PRO A 121 -14.63 1.49 6.91
N LYS A 122 -14.39 0.40 7.65
CA LYS A 122 -15.26 -0.79 7.66
C LYS A 122 -16.62 -0.43 8.29
N GLU A 123 -17.31 0.60 7.80
CA GLU A 123 -18.68 0.89 8.19
C GLU A 123 -19.63 0.22 7.20
N GLY A 124 -20.20 -0.89 7.66
CA GLY A 124 -21.37 -1.49 7.06
C GLY A 124 -21.07 -2.33 5.82
N ASN A 125 -21.04 -3.65 6.00
CA ASN A 125 -21.30 -4.62 4.94
C ASN A 125 -20.59 -4.35 3.60
N ASP A 126 -19.28 -4.09 3.63
CA ASP A 126 -18.38 -4.29 2.46
C ASP A 126 -17.85 -5.73 2.40
N GLN A 127 -18.43 -6.63 3.21
CA GLN A 127 -18.42 -8.07 2.97
C GLN A 127 -18.78 -8.46 1.52
N PRO A 128 -19.58 -7.72 0.73
CA PRO A 128 -19.77 -7.96 -0.69
C PRO A 128 -18.50 -7.78 -1.51
N ALA A 129 -17.52 -6.93 -1.19
CA ALA A 129 -16.31 -6.85 -2.02
C ALA A 129 -15.45 -8.13 -1.87
N PHE A 130 -15.32 -8.61 -0.63
CA PHE A 130 -14.61 -9.85 -0.31
C PHE A 130 -15.42 -11.10 -0.71
N ASN A 131 -16.74 -11.13 -0.48
CA ASN A 131 -17.64 -12.21 -0.92
C ASN A 131 -17.91 -12.21 -2.44
N TRP A 132 -17.81 -11.07 -3.13
CA TRP A 132 -17.89 -10.99 -4.59
C TRP A 132 -16.61 -11.52 -5.23
N ALA A 133 -15.44 -11.29 -4.60
CA ALA A 133 -14.18 -11.93 -4.97
C ALA A 133 -14.18 -13.45 -4.72
N LEU A 134 -14.95 -13.94 -3.73
CA LEU A 134 -15.15 -15.38 -3.48
C LEU A 134 -16.14 -16.04 -4.46
N ASN A 135 -17.06 -15.28 -5.07
CA ASN A 135 -18.03 -15.78 -6.06
C ASN A 135 -17.58 -15.63 -7.52
N LYS A 136 -16.36 -15.12 -7.75
CA LYS A 136 -15.68 -15.05 -9.05
C LYS A 136 -14.31 -15.70 -8.93
N THR A 137 -13.66 -16.04 -10.04
CA THR A 137 -12.26 -16.49 -9.96
C THR A 137 -11.42 -15.35 -9.37
N ALA A 138 -10.41 -15.68 -8.54
CA ALA A 138 -9.54 -14.70 -7.89
C ALA A 138 -8.99 -13.64 -8.87
N HIS A 139 -8.76 -14.04 -10.12
CA HIS A 139 -8.40 -13.16 -11.22
C HIS A 139 -9.46 -12.09 -11.53
N GLU A 140 -10.75 -12.41 -11.67
CA GLU A 140 -11.77 -11.37 -11.96
C GLU A 140 -11.95 -10.36 -10.82
N GLY A 141 -11.81 -10.82 -9.58
CA GLY A 141 -11.85 -9.97 -8.39
C GLY A 141 -10.74 -8.93 -8.39
N PHE A 142 -9.51 -9.38 -8.66
CA PHE A 142 -8.32 -8.55 -8.77
C PHE A 142 -8.45 -7.47 -9.86
N TYR A 143 -8.92 -7.82 -11.06
CA TYR A 143 -9.07 -6.85 -12.16
C TYR A 143 -10.09 -5.75 -11.87
N ASN A 144 -11.19 -6.07 -11.21
CA ASN A 144 -12.18 -5.06 -10.83
C ASN A 144 -11.68 -4.13 -9.71
N LEU A 145 -10.72 -4.58 -8.90
CA LEU A 145 -10.05 -3.74 -7.91
C LEU A 145 -9.04 -2.80 -8.59
N THR A 146 -8.14 -3.33 -9.41
CA THR A 146 -7.07 -2.54 -10.05
C THR A 146 -7.58 -1.56 -11.10
N SER A 147 -8.63 -1.90 -11.86
CA SER A 147 -9.22 -1.00 -12.87
C SER A 147 -9.89 0.26 -12.28
N ARG A 148 -10.22 0.26 -10.98
CA ARG A 148 -10.77 1.43 -10.28
C ARG A 148 -9.71 2.39 -9.76
N ARG A 149 -8.46 1.92 -9.62
CA ARG A 149 -7.28 2.67 -9.15
C ARG A 149 -7.18 4.07 -9.78
N PRO A 150 -7.18 4.24 -11.12
CA PRO A 150 -6.98 5.57 -11.70
C PRO A 150 -8.09 6.57 -11.38
N GLN A 151 -9.35 6.12 -11.29
CA GLN A 151 -10.46 6.99 -10.91
C GLN A 151 -10.33 7.38 -9.43
N HIS A 152 -9.98 6.43 -8.56
CA HIS A 152 -9.83 6.70 -7.13
C HIS A 152 -8.71 7.71 -6.83
N LEU A 153 -7.54 7.54 -7.47
CA LEU A 153 -6.43 8.48 -7.35
C LEU A 153 -6.82 9.86 -7.92
N LEU A 154 -7.62 9.90 -8.99
CA LEU A 154 -8.07 11.15 -9.58
C LEU A 154 -8.99 11.92 -8.63
N ASP A 155 -9.94 11.23 -8.01
CA ASP A 155 -10.86 11.84 -7.05
C ASP A 155 -10.08 12.48 -5.88
N ILE A 156 -9.04 11.82 -5.39
CA ILE A 156 -8.14 12.35 -4.33
C ILE A 156 -7.37 13.59 -4.82
N LEU A 157 -6.80 13.54 -6.03
CA LEU A 157 -6.13 14.72 -6.61
C LEU A 157 -7.11 15.89 -6.81
N GLU A 158 -8.37 15.64 -7.17
CA GLU A 158 -9.38 16.69 -7.34
C GLU A 158 -9.78 17.34 -6.00
N LEU A 159 -9.58 16.66 -4.87
CA LEU A 159 -9.70 17.25 -3.53
C LEU A 159 -8.51 18.14 -3.11
N GLY A 160 -7.43 18.17 -3.89
CA GLY A 160 -6.27 19.03 -3.62
C GLY A 160 -5.07 18.33 -3.00
N TYR A 161 -5.12 17.01 -2.78
CA TYR A 161 -4.05 16.26 -2.14
C TYR A 161 -2.99 15.78 -3.15
N ASN A 162 -1.73 15.77 -2.74
CA ASN A 162 -0.75 14.88 -3.37
C ASN A 162 -1.05 13.45 -2.94
N VAL A 163 -0.68 12.45 -3.73
CA VAL A 163 -0.95 11.05 -3.38
C VAL A 163 0.20 10.14 -3.77
N MET A 164 0.66 9.29 -2.85
CA MET A 164 1.52 8.14 -3.14
C MET A 164 0.69 6.86 -3.07
N TYR A 165 0.66 6.13 -4.16
CA TYR A 165 0.09 4.79 -4.26
C TYR A 165 1.20 3.75 -4.27
N ASN A 166 1.00 2.64 -3.57
CA ASN A 166 1.92 1.51 -3.58
C ASN A 166 1.17 0.16 -3.44
N ASP A 167 1.49 -0.81 -4.28
CA ASP A 167 0.96 -2.18 -4.20
C ASP A 167 1.31 -2.87 -2.87
N VAL A 168 0.49 -3.84 -2.48
CA VAL A 168 0.65 -4.71 -1.30
C VAL A 168 1.94 -5.53 -1.26
N ASP A 169 2.47 -5.93 -2.41
CA ASP A 169 3.65 -6.81 -2.49
C ASP A 169 4.98 -6.05 -2.47
N MET A 170 4.96 -4.76 -2.09
CA MET A 170 6.14 -3.93 -1.97
C MET A 170 6.59 -3.72 -0.53
N VAL A 171 7.92 -3.67 -0.35
CA VAL A 171 8.55 -3.37 0.94
C VAL A 171 9.52 -2.21 0.77
N TRP A 172 9.32 -1.15 1.55
CA TRP A 172 10.22 0.00 1.57
C TRP A 172 11.36 -0.23 2.57
N LEU A 173 12.59 -0.26 2.08
CA LEU A 173 13.80 -0.39 2.90
C LEU A 173 14.29 0.95 3.46
N GLN A 174 13.88 2.05 2.84
CA GLN A 174 14.16 3.42 3.25
C GLN A 174 12.94 4.30 2.93
N ASP A 175 12.94 5.51 3.47
CA ASP A 175 11.93 6.53 3.16
C ASP A 175 12.00 6.92 1.67
N PRO A 176 10.96 6.60 0.85
CA PRO A 176 10.95 6.93 -0.57
C PRO A 176 10.76 8.42 -0.83
N PHE A 177 10.15 9.19 0.08
CA PHE A 177 9.84 10.60 -0.12
C PHE A 177 11.12 11.45 -0.23
N LYS A 178 12.22 11.00 0.36
CA LYS A 178 13.56 11.61 0.19
C LYS A 178 14.04 11.63 -1.27
N TYR A 179 13.53 10.75 -2.11
CA TYR A 179 13.89 10.65 -3.53
C TYR A 179 12.86 11.31 -4.46
N LEU A 180 11.69 11.70 -3.94
CA LEU A 180 10.62 12.37 -4.69
C LEU A 180 10.86 13.88 -4.78
N GLN A 181 12.05 14.24 -5.27
CA GLN A 181 12.55 15.62 -5.34
C GLN A 181 12.23 16.29 -6.69
N GLY A 182 12.12 17.62 -6.68
CA GLY A 182 11.85 18.41 -7.88
C GLY A 182 10.38 18.80 -8.05
N SER A 183 10.02 19.31 -9.24
CA SER A 183 8.71 19.87 -9.58
C SER A 183 7.90 19.00 -10.55
N GLN A 184 8.27 17.73 -10.69
CA GLN A 184 7.63 16.79 -11.61
C GLN A 184 6.22 16.49 -11.12
N ASP A 185 5.29 16.37 -12.07
CA ASP A 185 3.89 16.08 -11.79
C ASP A 185 3.69 14.67 -11.22
N VAL A 186 4.48 13.71 -11.71
CA VAL A 186 4.31 12.28 -11.43
C VAL A 186 5.67 11.60 -11.33
N TYR A 187 5.78 10.65 -10.39
CA TYR A 187 6.92 9.77 -10.22
C TYR A 187 6.39 8.33 -10.22
N PHE A 188 7.14 7.43 -10.86
CA PHE A 188 6.83 6.01 -10.94
C PHE A 188 8.14 5.25 -11.15
N MET A 189 8.07 3.94 -10.99
CA MET A 189 9.19 3.06 -11.30
C MET A 189 9.15 2.67 -12.78
N ASP A 190 10.31 2.43 -13.38
CA ASP A 190 10.34 1.69 -14.64
C ASP A 190 10.03 0.20 -14.39
N ASP A 191 9.61 -0.50 -15.45
CA ASP A 191 9.37 -1.94 -15.42
C ASP A 191 10.56 -2.69 -16.04
N MET A 192 11.77 -2.40 -15.53
CA MET A 192 13.02 -3.05 -15.93
C MET A 192 13.59 -3.90 -14.80
N THR A 193 14.24 -5.01 -15.15
CA THR A 193 14.91 -5.88 -14.18
C THR A 193 16.29 -5.38 -13.77
N ALA A 194 16.89 -4.48 -14.56
CA ALA A 194 18.21 -3.94 -14.32
C ALA A 194 18.15 -2.87 -13.22
N ILE A 195 18.87 -3.10 -12.12
CA ILE A 195 19.02 -2.11 -11.05
C ILE A 195 19.83 -0.92 -11.58
N LYS A 196 19.22 0.26 -11.58
CA LYS A 196 19.88 1.51 -11.97
C LYS A 196 20.72 2.06 -10.79
N PRO A 197 21.87 2.71 -11.07
CA PRO A 197 22.60 3.43 -10.03
C PRO A 197 21.76 4.59 -9.48
N LEU A 198 22.01 5.01 -8.24
CA LEU A 198 21.25 6.11 -7.61
C LEU A 198 21.25 7.40 -8.43
N ASN A 199 22.39 7.72 -9.06
CA ASN A 199 22.51 8.84 -9.97
C ASN A 199 22.33 8.35 -11.42
N HIS A 200 21.12 8.48 -11.95
CA HIS A 200 20.78 8.15 -13.33
C HIS A 200 19.79 9.17 -13.90
N SER A 201 19.61 9.16 -15.23
CA SER A 201 18.65 10.02 -15.89
C SER A 201 17.21 9.70 -15.45
N HIS A 202 16.45 10.73 -15.08
CA HIS A 202 15.01 10.63 -14.82
C HIS A 202 14.15 10.68 -16.09
N GLY A 203 14.76 10.57 -17.27
CA GLY A 203 14.04 10.42 -18.53
C GLY A 203 13.25 9.11 -18.58
N LEU A 204 12.20 9.10 -19.40
CA LEU A 204 11.41 7.89 -19.62
C LEU A 204 12.29 6.74 -20.14
N PRO A 205 12.03 5.50 -19.71
CA PRO A 205 12.74 4.34 -20.24
C PRO A 205 12.51 4.20 -21.75
N PRO A 206 13.42 3.53 -22.48
CA PRO A 206 13.27 3.30 -23.91
C PRO A 206 11.91 2.67 -24.22
N SER A 207 11.19 3.25 -25.17
CA SER A 207 9.91 2.68 -25.59
C SER A 207 10.15 1.41 -26.39
N ARG A 208 9.39 0.36 -26.11
CA ARG A 208 9.30 -0.83 -26.97
C ARG A 208 8.02 -0.71 -27.80
N ASN A 209 8.15 -0.65 -29.13
CA ASN A 209 7.03 -0.48 -30.07
C ASN A 209 6.19 0.81 -29.82
N GLY A 210 6.82 1.91 -29.45
CA GLY A 210 6.13 3.19 -29.23
C GLY A 210 5.43 3.29 -27.87
N VAL A 211 5.67 2.36 -26.93
CA VAL A 211 5.05 2.39 -25.60
C VAL A 211 6.14 2.40 -24.54
N THR A 212 6.09 3.40 -23.66
CA THR A 212 6.94 3.47 -22.46
C THR A 212 6.69 2.24 -21.59
N TYR A 213 7.73 1.73 -20.92
CA TYR A 213 7.61 0.55 -20.06
C TYR A 213 7.85 0.96 -18.60
N VAL A 214 6.79 1.49 -17.99
CA VAL A 214 6.78 1.86 -16.56
C VAL A 214 5.85 0.95 -15.78
N CYS A 215 6.22 0.79 -14.51
CA CYS A 215 5.53 -0.03 -13.54
C CYS A 215 4.47 0.81 -12.82
N SER A 216 3.27 0.26 -12.68
CA SER A 216 2.17 0.92 -11.94
C SER A 216 2.12 0.54 -10.46
N CYS A 217 3.03 -0.30 -9.99
CA CYS A 217 3.05 -0.77 -8.59
C CYS A 217 3.37 0.34 -7.61
N MET A 218 4.12 1.37 -8.03
CA MET A 218 4.34 2.59 -7.25
C MET A 218 4.12 3.82 -8.10
N ILE A 219 3.27 4.74 -7.62
CA ILE A 219 2.99 6.01 -8.30
C ILE A 219 2.87 7.11 -7.26
N PHE A 220 3.69 8.15 -7.35
CA PHE A 220 3.49 9.40 -6.62
C PHE A 220 3.00 10.48 -7.58
N LEU A 221 1.91 11.14 -7.20
CA LEU A 221 1.21 12.15 -8.00
C LEU A 221 1.14 13.44 -7.17
N ARG A 222 1.63 14.53 -7.74
CA ARG A 222 1.37 15.86 -7.18
C ARG A 222 -0.01 16.35 -7.62
N CYS A 223 -0.66 17.18 -6.82
CA CYS A 223 -1.92 17.82 -7.20
C CYS A 223 -1.67 18.94 -8.23
N THR A 224 -1.34 18.54 -9.45
CA THR A 224 -1.09 19.44 -10.58
C THR A 224 -2.04 19.13 -11.73
N SER A 225 -2.19 20.09 -12.65
CA SER A 225 -2.96 19.87 -13.88
C SER A 225 -2.38 18.74 -14.73
N GLY A 226 -1.05 18.57 -14.74
CA GLY A 226 -0.35 17.50 -15.47
C GLY A 226 -0.69 16.11 -14.92
N ALA A 227 -0.61 15.91 -13.61
CA ALA A 227 -0.97 14.65 -12.97
C ALA A 227 -2.45 14.29 -13.16
N LYS A 228 -3.34 15.28 -13.01
CA LYS A 228 -4.79 15.12 -13.26
C LYS A 228 -5.08 14.75 -14.71
N LEU A 229 -4.36 15.35 -15.67
CA LEU A 229 -4.48 15.01 -17.09
C LEU A 229 -4.05 13.56 -17.35
N LEU A 230 -2.91 13.12 -16.79
CA LEU A 230 -2.46 11.73 -16.90
C LEU A 230 -3.51 10.75 -16.38
N LEU A 231 -4.07 10.99 -15.19
CA LEU A 231 -5.10 10.12 -14.62
C LEU A 231 -6.39 10.10 -15.44
N LYS A 232 -6.84 11.26 -15.95
CA LYS A 232 -7.99 11.33 -16.88
C LYS A 232 -7.73 10.48 -18.13
N LYS A 233 -6.54 10.56 -18.72
CA LYS A 233 -6.14 9.71 -19.85
C LYS A 233 -6.04 8.24 -19.48
N TRP A 234 -5.56 7.90 -18.29
CA TRP A 234 -5.52 6.53 -17.84
C TRP A 234 -6.93 5.94 -17.66
N VAL A 235 -7.88 6.71 -17.10
CA VAL A 235 -9.30 6.30 -17.02
C VAL A 235 -9.90 6.08 -18.41
N GLU A 236 -9.63 6.98 -19.37
CA GLU A 236 -10.05 6.80 -20.78
C GLU A 236 -9.48 5.50 -21.37
N GLU A 237 -8.18 5.25 -21.18
CA GLU A 237 -7.50 4.03 -21.65
C GLU A 237 -8.05 2.75 -21.02
N ILE A 238 -8.41 2.77 -19.74
CA ILE A 238 -9.08 1.65 -19.07
C ILE A 238 -10.45 1.39 -19.72
N ARG A 239 -11.26 2.44 -19.90
CA ARG A 239 -12.63 2.33 -20.45
C ARG A 239 -12.65 1.88 -21.91
N ALA A 240 -11.62 2.27 -22.68
CA ALA A 240 -11.47 1.94 -24.09
C ALA A 240 -10.90 0.52 -24.32
N GLN A 241 -10.43 -0.18 -23.29
CA GLN A 241 -9.96 -1.55 -23.45
C GLN A 241 -11.11 -2.46 -23.94
N PRO A 242 -10.88 -3.35 -24.93
CA PRO A 242 -11.91 -4.27 -25.40
C PRO A 242 -12.33 -5.19 -24.25
N TRP A 243 -13.58 -5.05 -23.80
CA TRP A 243 -14.17 -5.85 -22.71
C TRP A 243 -14.28 -7.35 -23.03
N SER A 244 -14.04 -7.76 -24.28
CA SER A 244 -14.41 -9.07 -24.82
C SER A 244 -13.25 -9.92 -25.35
N ASN A 245 -11.99 -9.53 -25.15
CA ASN A 245 -10.90 -10.34 -25.70
C ASN A 245 -10.67 -11.56 -24.80
N THR A 246 -11.34 -12.66 -25.11
CA THR A 246 -11.25 -13.94 -24.39
C THR A 246 -9.85 -14.55 -24.42
N GLU A 247 -8.97 -14.07 -25.30
CA GLU A 247 -7.54 -14.45 -25.36
C GLU A 247 -6.61 -13.45 -24.63
N ALA A 248 -6.99 -12.17 -24.55
CA ALA A 248 -6.26 -11.16 -23.79
C ALA A 248 -7.01 -10.87 -22.48
N LYS A 249 -6.68 -11.65 -21.45
CA LYS A 249 -7.16 -11.59 -20.07
C LYS A 249 -7.48 -10.17 -19.55
N LYS A 250 -8.72 -9.66 -19.73
CA LYS A 250 -9.36 -8.57 -18.95
C LYS A 250 -8.60 -7.23 -18.84
N PRO A 251 -9.23 -6.13 -18.37
CA PRO A 251 -8.55 -4.83 -18.32
C PRO A 251 -7.33 -4.87 -17.40
N HIS A 252 -6.14 -4.70 -17.98
CA HIS A 252 -4.89 -4.52 -17.26
C HIS A 252 -4.60 -3.02 -17.14
N ASP A 253 -4.32 -2.55 -15.94
CA ASP A 253 -4.14 -1.12 -15.66
C ASP A 253 -2.77 -0.60 -16.08
N GLN A 254 -1.68 -1.35 -15.86
CA GLN A 254 -0.33 -0.96 -16.29
C GLN A 254 -0.21 -0.69 -17.80
N PRO A 255 -0.71 -1.55 -18.72
CA PRO A 255 -0.69 -1.24 -20.15
C PRO A 255 -1.49 0.01 -20.50
N ALA A 256 -2.62 0.26 -19.83
CA ALA A 256 -3.38 1.49 -20.01
C ALA A 256 -2.64 2.73 -19.50
N PHE A 257 -1.95 2.60 -18.36
CA PHE A 257 -1.12 3.67 -17.81
C PHE A 257 -0.02 4.06 -18.79
N ASN A 258 0.69 3.08 -19.33
CA ASN A 258 1.75 3.27 -20.31
C ASN A 258 1.25 3.95 -21.60
N ARG A 259 0.07 3.56 -22.11
CA ARG A 259 -0.56 4.22 -23.26
C ARG A 259 -0.97 5.66 -22.95
N ALA A 260 -1.55 5.91 -21.78
CA ALA A 260 -1.92 7.25 -21.34
C ALA A 260 -0.68 8.16 -21.24
N LEU A 261 0.39 7.67 -20.63
CA LEU A 261 1.67 8.37 -20.52
C LEU A 261 2.28 8.68 -21.89
N HIS A 262 2.30 7.71 -22.79
CA HIS A 262 2.78 7.93 -24.16
C HIS A 262 1.98 9.04 -24.86
N LYS A 263 0.65 9.02 -24.78
CA LYS A 263 -0.21 10.03 -25.43
C LYS A 263 0.01 11.45 -24.93
N ILE A 264 0.34 11.64 -23.65
CA ILE A 264 0.55 12.99 -23.10
C ILE A 264 1.98 13.52 -23.28
N THR A 265 2.95 12.65 -23.58
CA THR A 265 4.36 13.03 -23.73
C THR A 265 4.80 13.23 -25.17
N GLN A 266 3.91 12.95 -26.14
CA GLN A 266 4.12 13.19 -27.57
C GLN A 266 3.53 14.53 -28.06
N VAL A 267 3.02 15.37 -27.14
CA VAL A 267 2.41 16.68 -27.42
C VAL A 267 3.43 17.79 -27.21
#